data_AF-A0A967X0J5-F1
#
_entry.id   AF-A0A967X0J5-F1
#
_cell.length_a   1.000
_cell.length_b   1.000
_cell.length_c   1.000
_cell.angle_alpha   90.00
_cell.angle_beta   90.00
_cell.angle_gamma   90.00
#
_symmetry.space_group_name_H-M   'P 1'
#
loop_
_entity.id
_entity.type
_entity.pdbx_description
1 polymer ?
#
loop_
_entity_poly.entity_id
_entity_poly.type
_entity_poly.pdbx_seq_one_letter_code
_entity_poly.pdbx_strand_id
1 'polypeptide(L)' 'MDVLDRDFFTDPELLQDPTPWYAALREHGPVWREPCRGVVVLSGIDEIVEVYNDHERFSAIVAALGPLVP' A
#
# COMPACT_ATOMS: atom_id res chain seq x y z
N MET A 1 -11.26 -1.49 -17.36
CA MET A 1 -9.93 -1.48 -16.75
C MET A 1 -10.14 -1.68 -15.28
N ASP A 2 -9.48 -2.66 -14.68
CA ASP A 2 -9.62 -2.90 -13.23
C ASP A 2 -9.08 -1.66 -12.49
N VAL A 3 -9.67 -1.31 -11.34
CA VAL A 3 -9.14 -0.24 -10.49
C VAL A 3 -7.72 -0.57 -10.02
N LEU A 4 -7.39 -1.85 -9.90
CA LEU A 4 -6.06 -2.35 -9.51
C LEU A 4 -5.01 -2.29 -10.63
N ASP A 5 -5.43 -2.08 -11.89
CA ASP A 5 -4.51 -1.85 -13.01
C ASP A 5 -4.01 -0.39 -13.06
N ARG A 6 -4.53 0.48 -12.18
CA ARG A 6 -4.16 1.90 -12.11
C ARG A 6 -3.01 2.10 -11.12
N ASP A 7 -2.15 3.06 -11.44
CA ASP A 7 -1.01 3.39 -10.60
C ASP A 7 -1.43 4.19 -9.36
N PHE A 8 -1.58 3.49 -8.22
CA PHE A 8 -1.97 4.05 -6.93
C PHE A 8 -1.16 5.28 -6.50
N PHE A 9 0.11 5.38 -6.91
CA PHE A 9 1.02 6.43 -6.45
C PHE A 9 0.96 7.73 -7.26
N THR A 10 0.45 7.68 -8.48
CA THR A 10 0.47 8.85 -9.40
C THR A 10 -0.86 9.15 -10.05
N ASP A 11 -1.82 8.24 -10.00
CA ASP A 11 -3.13 8.45 -10.61
C ASP A 11 -3.93 9.52 -9.85
N PRO A 12 -4.25 10.68 -10.46
CA PRO A 12 -4.91 11.78 -9.76
C PRO A 12 -6.27 11.41 -9.17
N GLU A 13 -7.04 10.53 -9.81
CA GLU A 13 -8.37 10.16 -9.29
C GLU A 13 -8.25 9.25 -8.07
N LEU A 14 -7.26 8.33 -8.06
CA LEU A 14 -6.98 7.50 -6.89
C LEU A 14 -6.40 8.31 -5.73
N LEU A 15 -5.56 9.30 -6.03
CA LEU A 15 -5.03 10.22 -5.03
C LEU A 15 -6.13 11.09 -4.41
N GLN A 16 -7.21 11.38 -5.15
CA GLN A 16 -8.39 12.07 -4.61
C GLN A 16 -9.33 11.15 -3.82
N ASP A 17 -9.61 9.95 -4.31
CA ASP A 17 -10.41 8.95 -3.60
C ASP A 17 -9.84 7.53 -3.78
N PRO A 18 -9.03 7.05 -2.81
CA PRO A 18 -8.44 5.71 -2.87
C PRO A 18 -9.40 4.61 -2.42
N THR A 19 -10.62 4.94 -1.97
CA THR A 19 -11.55 3.98 -1.35
C THR A 19 -11.89 2.79 -2.24
N PRO A 20 -12.24 2.98 -3.55
CA PRO A 20 -12.54 1.86 -4.44
C PRO A 20 -11.33 0.93 -4.64
N TRP A 21 -10.12 1.49 -4.65
CA TRP A 21 -8.89 0.72 -4.81
C TRP A 21 -8.62 -0.14 -3.57
N TYR A 22 -8.79 0.41 -2.35
CA TYR A 22 -8.68 -0.37 -1.12
C TYR A 22 -9.73 -1.47 -1.00
N ALA A 23 -10.95 -1.25 -1.49
CA ALA A 23 -12.00 -2.26 -1.52
C ALA A 23 -11.61 -3.44 -2.41
N ALA A 24 -11.16 -3.15 -3.64
CA ALA A 24 -10.69 -4.18 -4.57
C ALA A 24 -9.46 -4.93 -4.04
N LEU A 25 -8.49 -4.23 -3.42
CA LEU A 25 -7.31 -4.84 -2.81
C LEU A 25 -7.69 -5.94 -1.81
N ARG A 26 -8.72 -5.72 -0.98
CA ARG A 26 -9.12 -6.68 0.06
C ARG A 26 -9.69 -7.99 -0.51
N GLU A 27 -10.16 -7.99 -1.76
CA GLU A 27 -10.62 -9.20 -2.45
C GLU A 27 -9.45 -10.12 -2.84
N HIS A 28 -8.24 -9.58 -3.00
CA HIS A 28 -7.02 -10.36 -3.27
C HIS A 28 -6.36 -10.94 -2.02
N GLY A 29 -6.70 -10.42 -0.83
CA GLY A 29 -6.18 -10.89 0.45
C GLY A 29 -5.34 -9.85 1.20
N PRO A 30 -4.81 -10.24 2.38
CA PRO A 30 -4.12 -9.32 3.28
C PRO A 30 -2.74 -8.89 2.79
N VAL A 31 -2.14 -9.65 1.86
CA VAL A 31 -0.83 -9.39 1.25
C VAL A 31 -0.93 -9.56 -0.24
N TRP A 32 -0.68 -8.50 -1.00
CA TRP A 32 -0.78 -8.53 -2.45
C TRP A 32 0.40 -7.80 -3.09
N ARG A 33 0.95 -8.39 -4.16
CA ARG A 33 1.98 -7.76 -4.97
C ARG A 33 1.31 -7.06 -6.15
N GLU A 34 1.30 -5.74 -6.12
CA GLU A 34 0.61 -4.95 -7.14
C GLU A 34 1.38 -4.96 -8.48
N PRO A 35 0.68 -4.94 -9.63
CA PRO A 35 1.28 -5.20 -10.94
C PRO A 35 1.99 -3.99 -11.58
N CYS A 36 1.68 -2.76 -11.19
CA CYS A 36 2.16 -1.53 -11.82
C CYS A 36 3.62 -1.20 -11.46
N ARG A 37 4.00 -1.33 -10.19
CA ARG A 37 5.36 -1.01 -9.69
C ARG A 37 6.02 -2.17 -8.94
N GLY A 38 5.32 -3.29 -8.80
CA GLY A 38 5.81 -4.50 -8.15
C GLY A 38 5.96 -4.38 -6.63
N VAL A 39 5.36 -3.37 -5.99
CA VAL A 39 5.40 -3.23 -4.54
C VAL A 39 4.50 -4.27 -3.87
N VAL A 40 4.79 -4.60 -2.61
CA VAL A 40 3.91 -5.43 -1.79
C VAL A 40 3.06 -4.53 -0.92
N VAL A 41 1.75 -4.67 -1.04
CA VAL A 41 0.76 -3.90 -0.29
C VAL A 41 0.14 -4.80 0.77
N LEU A 42 0.16 -4.31 2.01
CA LEU A 42 -0.43 -4.97 3.16
C LEU A 42 -1.78 -4.31 3.47
N SER A 43 -2.85 -5.10 3.51
CA SER A 43 -4.20 -4.65 3.87
C SER A 43 -4.74 -5.31 5.14
N GLY A 44 -4.11 -6.41 5.58
CA GLY A 44 -4.44 -7.12 6.82
C GLY A 44 -3.75 -6.51 8.04
N ILE A 45 -4.48 -6.41 9.14
CA ILE A 45 -3.97 -5.79 10.37
C ILE A 45 -2.83 -6.62 10.97
N ASP A 46 -2.97 -7.94 11.00
CA ASP A 46 -1.98 -8.83 11.63
C ASP A 46 -0.65 -8.77 10.89
N GLU A 47 -0.67 -8.77 9.55
CA GLU A 47 0.53 -8.67 8.72
C GLU A 47 1.19 -7.29 8.81
N ILE A 48 0.37 -6.23 8.90
CA ILE A 48 0.89 -4.87 9.14
C ILE A 48 1.63 -4.84 10.48
N VAL A 49 1.03 -5.35 11.55
CA VAL A 49 1.67 -5.37 12.89
C VAL A 49 2.94 -6.21 12.90
N GLU A 50 2.94 -7.36 12.24
CA GLU A 50 4.14 -8.21 12.13
C GLU A 50 5.29 -7.45 11.44
N VAL A 51 5.04 -6.87 10.27
CA VAL A 51 6.05 -6.15 9.48
C VAL A 51 6.53 -4.88 10.20
N TYR A 52 5.64 -4.14 10.86
CA TYR A 52 6.01 -2.94 11.60
C TYR A 52 6.94 -3.23 12.78
N ASN A 53 6.88 -4.42 13.38
CA ASN A 53 7.71 -4.80 14.53
C ASN A 53 9.01 -5.52 14.14
N ASP A 54 9.15 -6.00 12.90
CA ASP A 54 10.35 -6.72 12.43
C ASP A 54 11.36 -5.77 11.74
N HIS A 55 12.05 -5.00 12.56
CA HIS A 55 13.07 -4.05 12.11
C HIS A 55 14.35 -4.72 11.58
N GLU A 56 14.57 -6.01 11.87
CA GLU A 56 15.72 -6.76 11.36
C GLU A 56 15.55 -7.10 9.87
N ARG A 57 14.32 -7.43 9.46
CA ARG A 57 14.01 -7.80 8.06
C ARG A 57 13.45 -6.64 7.24
N PHE A 58 12.78 -5.68 7.87
CA PHE A 58 12.15 -4.54 7.19
C PHE A 58 12.76 -3.21 7.63
N SER A 59 13.67 -2.68 6.79
CA SER A 59 14.30 -1.38 7.02
C SER A 59 13.33 -0.22 6.76
N ALA A 60 13.35 0.79 7.63
CA ALA A 60 12.59 2.02 7.47
C ALA A 60 13.28 3.09 6.59
N ILE A 61 14.39 2.77 5.90
CA ILE A 61 15.18 3.76 5.13
C ILE A 61 14.38 4.45 4.01
N VAL A 62 13.33 3.81 3.49
CA VAL A 62 12.42 4.34 2.46
C VAL A 62 11.05 4.73 3.00
N ALA A 63 10.86 4.74 4.32
CA ALA A 63 9.59 5.10 4.92
C ALA A 63 9.25 6.54 4.56
N ALA A 64 8.08 6.73 3.93
CA ALA A 64 7.50 8.05 3.78
C ALA A 64 7.09 8.53 5.18
N LEU A 65 7.93 9.34 5.81
CA LEU A 65 7.46 10.20 6.87
C LEU A 65 6.34 11.04 6.24
N GLY A 66 5.16 11.07 6.87
CA GLY A 66 4.08 11.96 6.47
C GLY A 66 4.58 13.41 6.38
N PRO A 67 3.76 14.38 5.94
CA PRO A 67 4.20 15.77 5.86
C PRO A 67 4.86 16.13 7.19
N LEU A 68 6.17 16.36 7.16
CA LEU A 68 6.91 16.94 8.28
C LEU A 68 6.28 18.33 8.43
N VAL A 69 5.23 18.40 9.24
CA VAL A 69 4.71 19.66 9.72
C VAL A 69 5.87 20.30 10.48
N PRO A 70 6.30 21.51 10.10
CA PRO A 70 7.44 22.16 10.73
C PRO A 70 7.23 22.36 12.24
#